data_AF-A0A3A0G831-F1
#
_entry.id   AF-A0A3A0G831-F1
#
_cell.length_a   1.000
_cell.length_b   1.000
_cell.length_c   1.000
_cell.angle_alpha   90.00
_cell.angle_beta   90.00
_cell.angle_gamma   90.00
#
_symmetry.space_group_name_H-M   'P 1'
#
loop_
_entity.id
_entity.type
_entity.pdbx_description
1 polymer ?
#
loop_
_entity_poly.entity_id
_entity_poly.type
_entity_poly.pdbx_seq_one_letter_code
_entity_poly.pdbx_strand_id
1 'polypeptide(L)'
;MSSPGQTLTVWAGSWLAGHAAPDDVLDALHAWAPLHLVVSHDEPAGDVSGVPARSPVDGAAVLLTALRRADPAGADGIRLVLPAPGD
;
A
#
# COMPACT_ATOMS: atom_id res chain seq x y z
N MET A 1 3.92 -18.90 6.78
CA MET A 1 4.69 -17.72 7.24
C MET A 1 4.10 -16.52 6.52
N SER A 2 3.56 -15.53 7.22
CA SER A 2 3.06 -14.29 6.59
C SER A 2 4.22 -13.32 6.40
N SER A 3 4.35 -12.73 5.21
CA SER A 3 5.28 -11.63 4.95
C SER A 3 4.58 -10.27 5.07
N PRO A 4 5.31 -9.16 5.33
CA PRO A 4 4.72 -7.82 5.35
C PRO A 4 3.92 -7.49 4.09
N GLY A 5 4.40 -7.91 2.91
CA GLY A 5 3.69 -7.73 1.64
C GLY A 5 2.37 -8.51 1.57
N GLN A 6 2.34 -9.76 2.04
CA GLN A 6 1.11 -10.56 2.10
C GLN A 6 0.09 -9.94 3.06
N THR A 7 0.53 -9.56 4.27
CA THR A 7 -0.32 -8.92 5.26
C THR A 7 -0.89 -7.60 4.71
N LEU A 8 -0.05 -6.75 4.11
CA LEU A 8 -0.49 -5.49 3.49
C LEU A 8 -1.56 -5.73 2.42
N THR A 9 -1.35 -6.67 1.50
CA THR A 9 -2.31 -6.95 0.42
C THR A 9 -3.68 -7.37 0.94
N VAL A 10 -3.72 -8.26 1.94
CA VAL A 10 -4.99 -8.74 2.51
C VAL A 10 -5.75 -7.60 3.21
N TRP A 11 -5.07 -6.87 4.10
CA TRP A 11 -5.73 -5.82 4.89
C TRP A 11 -6.11 -4.60 4.04
N ALA A 12 -5.24 -4.17 3.14
CA ALA A 12 -5.53 -3.05 2.25
C ALA A 12 -6.65 -3.39 1.26
N GLY A 13 -6.71 -4.63 0.74
CA GLY A 13 -7.83 -5.10 -0.09
C GLY A 13 -9.15 -5.11 0.68
N SER A 14 -9.16 -5.63 1.91
CA SER A 14 -10.33 -5.61 2.80
C SER A 14 -10.81 -4.18 3.08
N TRP A 15 -9.88 -3.26 3.33
CA TRP A 15 -10.18 -1.84 3.57
C TRP A 15 -10.74 -1.14 2.33
N LEU A 16 -10.15 -1.33 1.15
CA LEU A 16 -10.65 -0.75 -0.11
C LEU A 16 -12.03 -1.30 -0.49
N ALA A 17 -12.32 -2.56 -0.17
CA ALA A 17 -13.64 -3.17 -0.33
C ALA A 17 -14.67 -2.72 0.73
N GLY A 18 -14.28 -1.92 1.73
CA GLY A 18 -15.16 -1.45 2.80
C GLY A 18 -15.45 -2.49 3.88
N HIS A 19 -14.64 -3.55 3.98
CA HIS A 19 -14.77 -4.61 4.97
C HIS A 19 -13.87 -4.44 6.21
N ALA A 20 -12.96 -3.47 6.20
CA ALA A 20 -12.12 -3.12 7.35
C ALA A 20 -12.01 -1.59 7.50
N ALA A 21 -11.80 -1.12 8.73
CA ALA A 21 -11.46 0.27 8.97
C ALA A 21 -10.00 0.54 8.57
N PRO A 22 -9.62 1.78 8.22
CA PRO A 22 -8.22 2.11 7.97
C PRO A 22 -7.34 1.83 9.20
N ASP A 23 -7.86 2.02 10.42
CA ASP A 23 -7.14 1.75 11.66
C ASP A 23 -6.80 0.26 11.83
N ASP A 24 -7.69 -0.65 11.42
CA ASP A 24 -7.41 -2.10 11.43
C ASP A 24 -6.19 -2.45 10.55
N VAL A 25 -6.05 -1.75 9.42
CA VAL A 25 -4.90 -1.91 8.52
C VAL A 25 -3.63 -1.37 9.20
N LEU A 26 -3.71 -0.21 9.84
CA LEU A 26 -2.56 0.39 10.53
C LEU A 26 -2.07 -0.49 11.68
N ASP A 27 -2.98 -1.02 12.50
CA ASP A 27 -2.66 -1.92 13.61
C ASP A 27 -2.01 -3.21 13.10
N ALA A 28 -2.56 -3.79 12.03
CA ALA A 28 -1.98 -4.98 11.40
C ALA A 28 -0.58 -4.71 10.83
N LEU A 29 -0.37 -3.57 10.18
CA LEU A 29 0.93 -3.20 9.61
C LEU A 29 1.96 -2.92 10.71
N HIS A 30 1.57 -2.24 11.79
CA HIS A 30 2.48 -1.88 12.87
C HIS A 30 3.16 -3.11 13.51
N ALA A 31 2.45 -4.24 13.59
CA ALA A 31 2.99 -5.49 14.11
C ALA A 31 4.12 -6.09 13.26
N TRP A 32 4.16 -5.84 11.94
CA TRP A 32 5.07 -6.49 10.99
C TRP A 32 6.04 -5.54 10.28
N ALA A 33 5.72 -4.25 10.22
CA ALA A 33 6.47 -3.22 9.52
C ALA A 33 6.26 -1.86 10.24
N PRO A 34 6.98 -1.59 11.34
CA PRO A 34 6.79 -0.35 12.10
C PRO A 34 7.23 0.92 11.35
N LEU A 35 7.99 0.78 10.25
CA LEU A 35 8.41 1.87 9.38
C LEU A 35 7.90 1.63 7.95
N HIS A 36 7.30 2.66 7.37
CA HIS A 36 6.87 2.69 5.98
C HIS A 36 7.55 3.84 5.26
N LEU A 37 8.32 3.53 4.22
CA LEU A 37 8.84 4.50 3.27
C LEU A 37 8.09 4.31 1.96
N VAL A 38 7.48 5.38 1.47
CA VAL A 38 6.64 5.36 0.28
C VAL A 38 7.28 6.27 -0.76
N VAL A 39 7.46 5.75 -1.96
CA VAL A 39 8.03 6.47 -3.10
C VAL A 39 7.32 6.01 -4.37
N SER A 40 7.08 6.93 -5.28
CA SER A 40 6.53 6.59 -6.59
C SER A 40 7.62 6.06 -7.51
N HIS A 41 7.25 5.08 -8.34
CA HIS A 41 8.15 4.49 -9.35
C HIS A 41 8.64 5.56 -10.35
N ASP A 42 7.72 6.39 -10.82
CA ASP A 42 7.94 7.45 -11.79
C ASP A 42 6.98 8.63 -11.55
N GLU A 43 7.13 9.70 -12.34
CA GLU A 43 6.29 10.90 -12.23
C GLU A 43 4.79 10.60 -12.47
N PRO A 44 4.39 9.82 -13.51
CA PRO A 44 2.98 9.47 -13.69
C PRO A 44 2.37 8.73 -12.51
N ALA A 45 3.08 7.77 -11.91
CA ALA A 45 2.64 7.10 -10.69
C ALA A 45 2.56 8.07 -9.50
N GLY A 46 3.45 9.06 -9.47
CA GLY A 46 3.43 10.14 -8.49
C GLY A 46 2.23 11.05 -8.61
N ASP A 47 1.80 11.40 -9.83
CA ASP A 47 0.61 12.19 -10.08
C ASP A 47 -0.67 11.45 -9.62
N VAL A 48 -0.74 10.14 -9.87
CA VAL A 48 -1.88 9.30 -9.47
C VAL A 48 -1.94 9.11 -7.95
N SER A 49 -0.82 8.74 -7.32
CA SER A 49 -0.78 8.44 -5.88
C SER A 49 -0.67 9.70 -5.00
N GLY A 50 -0.20 10.81 -5.56
CA GLY A 50 0.20 12.02 -4.86
C GLY A 50 1.44 11.84 -3.97
N VAL A 51 2.26 10.81 -4.23
CA VAL A 51 3.55 10.58 -3.58
C VAL A 51 4.66 11.00 -4.55
N PRO A 52 5.69 11.76 -4.11
CA PRO A 52 6.77 12.17 -4.99
C PRO A 52 7.58 10.99 -5.55
N ALA A 53 8.02 11.12 -6.79
CA ALA A 53 9.01 10.22 -7.35
C ALA A 53 10.41 10.55 -6.76
N ARG A 54 11.25 9.53 -6.58
CA ARG A 54 12.68 9.63 -6.19
C ARG A 54 12.98 10.23 -4.80
N SER A 55 11.97 10.68 -4.06
CA SER A 55 12.10 11.17 -2.69
C SER A 55 11.14 10.40 -1.79
N PRO A 56 11.61 9.39 -1.04
CA PRO A 56 10.75 8.66 -0.12
C PRO A 56 10.14 9.57 0.94
N VAL A 57 8.87 9.33 1.25
CA VAL A 57 8.14 9.97 2.35
C VAL A 57 7.81 8.89 3.39
N ASP A 58 7.88 9.23 4.67
CA ASP A 58 7.58 8.31 5.74
C ASP A 58 6.09 8.32 6.13
N GLY A 59 5.61 7.16 6.60
CA GLY A 59 4.32 7.05 7.28
C GLY A 59 3.34 6.09 6.61
N ALA A 60 2.72 5.25 7.44
CA ALA A 60 1.67 4.31 7.02
C ALA A 60 0.44 5.03 6.46
N ALA A 61 0.10 6.20 7.00
CA ALA A 61 -1.01 7.02 6.50
C ALA A 61 -0.76 7.52 5.07
N VAL A 62 0.49 7.82 4.71
CA VAL A 62 0.88 8.20 3.34
C VAL A 62 0.66 7.02 2.40
N LEU A 63 1.05 5.81 2.81
CA LEU A 63 0.80 4.58 2.06
C LEU A 63 -0.70 4.36 1.81
N LEU A 64 -1.53 4.44 2.85
CA LEU A 64 -2.98 4.28 2.70
C LEU A 64 -3.59 5.34 1.77
N THR A 65 -3.16 6.60 1.92
CA THR A 65 -3.62 7.70 1.06
C THR A 65 -3.26 7.43 -0.41
N ALA A 66 -2.04 6.97 -0.67
CA ALA A 66 -1.58 6.61 -2.01
C ALA A 66 -2.43 5.48 -2.62
N LEU A 67 -2.71 4.42 -1.84
CA LEU A 67 -3.53 3.29 -2.28
C LEU A 67 -4.97 3.72 -2.60
N ARG A 68 -5.58 4.57 -1.76
CA ARG A 68 -6.94 5.09 -2.03
C ARG A 68 -7.01 5.98 -3.27
N ARG A 69 -5.96 6.76 -3.53
CA ARG A 69 -5.92 7.60 -4.73
C ARG A 69 -5.71 6.77 -6.01
N ALA A 70 -4.91 5.72 -5.92
CA ALA A 70 -4.70 4.79 -7.02
C ALA A 70 -5.94 3.94 -7.33
N ASP A 71 -6.76 3.61 -6.31
CA ASP A 71 -8.02 2.89 -6.48
C ASP A 71 -9.18 3.59 -5.74
N PRO A 72 -9.70 4.71 -6.29
CA PRO A 72 -10.70 5.53 -5.61
C PRO A 72 -12.06 4.85 -5.49
N ALA A 73 -12.37 3.92 -6.40
CA ALA A 73 -13.64 3.20 -6.43
C ALA A 73 -13.57 1.81 -5.75
N GLY A 74 -12.39 1.34 -5.33
CA GLY A 74 -12.20 -0.03 -4.87
C GLY A 74 -12.45 -1.07 -5.97
N ALA A 75 -12.29 -0.68 -7.23
CA ALA A 75 -12.70 -1.45 -8.40
C ALA A 75 -11.56 -2.32 -8.95
N ASP A 76 -10.33 -1.80 -8.90
CA ASP A 76 -9.16 -2.49 -9.45
C ASP A 76 -8.49 -3.40 -8.40
N GLY A 77 -8.65 -3.06 -7.11
CA GLY A 77 -8.11 -3.81 -5.99
C GLY A 77 -6.58 -3.74 -5.88
N ILE A 78 -6.04 -4.52 -4.94
CA ILE A 78 -4.59 -4.64 -4.72
C ILE A 78 -4.15 -6.05 -5.04
N ARG A 79 -3.05 -6.15 -5.79
CA ARG A 79 -2.42 -7.43 -6.14
C ARG A 79 -1.00 -7.51 -5.61
N LEU A 80 -0.69 -8.60 -4.90
CA LEU A 80 0.69 -8.95 -4.55
C LEU A 80 1.38 -9.55 -5.78
N VAL A 81 2.47 -8.91 -6.21
CA VAL A 81 3.39 -9.48 -7.20
C VAL A 81 4.59 -10.03 -6.45
N LEU A 82 4.83 -11.33 -6.61
CA LEU A 82 6.01 -12.00 -6.06
C LEU A 82 7.05 -12.15 -7.18
N PRO A 83 8.34 -11.95 -6.88
CA PRO A 83 9.40 -12.12 -7.87
C PRO A 83 9.40 -13.57 -8.39
N ALA A 84 9.62 -13.71 -9.70
CA ALA A 84 9.86 -15.01 -10.31
C ALA A 84 11.35 -15.37 -10.23
N PRO A 85 11.73 -16.67 -10.29
CA PRO A 85 13.13 -17.04 -10.42
C PRO A 85 13.76 -16.38 -11.65
N GLY A 86 14.69 -15.45 -11.42
CA GLY A 86 15.42 -14.73 -12.49
C GLY A 86 15.00 -13.27 -12.73
N ASP A 87 14.03 -12.72 -11.96
CA ASP A 87 13.88 -11.26 -11.76
C ASP A 87 15.06 -10.69 -10.95
#